data_AF-K3US73-F1
#
_entry.id   AF-K3US73-F1
#
_cell.length_a   1.000
_cell.length_b   1.000
_cell.length_c   1.000
_cell.angle_alpha   90.00
_cell.angle_beta   90.00
_cell.angle_gamma   90.00
#
_symmetry.space_group_name_H-M   'P 1'
#
loop_
_entity.id
_entity.type
_entity.pdbx_description
1 polymer ?
#
loop_
_entity_poly.entity_id
_entity_poly.type
_entity_poly.pdbx_seq_one_letter_code
_entity_poly.pdbx_strand_id
1 'polypeptide(L)'
;MLAAKRIVLQVILCCLLTLGLAKDDEKYDPADNFRPSNVTGLGSFYTWVGSYYNATAEVDIEFAYQYLTPSDEVCPELRNFTTTFKYDAILSVLESGTWNSGNNSVIFWLTLLPQTSSSFNVSSLPQDFMYKKNNLSFPIFSDDPTPGGYWRPHNKSFAPKFNFTTTQASSGAYSLNGTVLNNGDSGSASAWKNITMPTCNSTEWTNDYRFFMTTFESYFAEDWDDYKLPEVSMQFDDKTANLTVGGIFYAKPYRQSNMTGQPVGGVPEVVGYVSVRFAGVVDEYHSDALSLNESTPSWERTVGFESNPSNIGYGDSDSSAGKVVSGSILASMVVVAYVAMALF
;
A
#
# COMPACT_ATOMS: atom_id res chain seq x y z
N MET A 1 -52.58 33.28 -22.19
CA MET A 1 -51.62 33.67 -21.11
C MET A 1 -51.21 32.52 -20.16
N LEU A 2 -51.42 31.24 -20.50
CA LEU A 2 -50.95 30.09 -19.69
C LEU A 2 -49.79 29.30 -20.31
N ALA A 3 -49.48 29.51 -21.59
CA ALA A 3 -48.38 28.83 -22.28
C ALA A 3 -47.00 29.45 -22.00
N ALA A 4 -46.95 30.74 -21.64
CA ALA A 4 -45.70 31.46 -21.39
C ALA A 4 -45.06 31.16 -20.02
N LYS A 5 -45.80 30.60 -19.05
CA LYS A 5 -45.27 30.26 -17.71
C LYS A 5 -44.66 28.85 -17.63
N ARG A 6 -45.03 27.93 -18.53
CA ARG A 6 -44.44 26.56 -18.57
C ARG A 6 -43.05 26.52 -19.20
N ILE A 7 -42.76 27.44 -20.12
CA ILE A 7 -41.46 27.52 -20.79
C ILE A 7 -40.40 28.10 -19.85
N VAL A 8 -40.77 29.07 -19.01
CA VAL A 8 -39.82 29.67 -18.05
C VAL A 8 -39.38 28.66 -16.97
N LEU A 9 -40.24 27.71 -16.57
CA LEU A 9 -39.87 26.67 -15.60
C LEU A 9 -38.99 25.57 -16.21
N GLN A 10 -39.17 25.23 -17.49
CA GLN A 10 -38.29 24.27 -18.18
C GLN A 10 -36.93 24.88 -18.54
N VAL A 11 -36.86 26.19 -18.80
CA VAL A 11 -35.57 26.87 -19.04
C VAL A 11 -34.79 27.06 -17.73
N ILE A 12 -35.45 27.28 -16.58
CA ILE A 12 -34.77 27.30 -15.27
C ILE A 12 -34.29 25.90 -14.86
N LEU A 13 -35.00 24.83 -15.23
CA LEU A 13 -34.56 23.45 -14.98
C LEU A 13 -33.40 23.02 -15.92
N CYS A 14 -33.33 23.55 -17.14
CA CYS A 14 -32.17 23.35 -18.04
C CYS A 14 -30.97 24.25 -17.71
N CYS A 15 -31.18 25.42 -17.08
CA CYS A 15 -30.06 26.30 -16.70
C CYS A 15 -29.38 25.93 -15.37
N LEU A 16 -29.98 25.04 -14.56
CA LEU A 16 -29.33 24.40 -13.41
C LEU A 16 -28.42 23.21 -13.81
N LEU A 17 -28.34 22.88 -15.09
CA LEU A 17 -27.40 21.92 -15.67
C LEU A 17 -26.19 22.59 -16.33
N THR A 18 -25.88 23.84 -15.97
CA THR A 18 -24.52 24.37 -16.17
C THR A 18 -23.60 23.83 -15.06
N LEU A 19 -23.54 22.50 -14.97
CA LEU A 19 -22.43 21.80 -14.35
C LEU A 19 -21.19 22.22 -15.13
N GLY A 20 -20.29 22.95 -14.48
CA GLY A 20 -19.03 23.37 -15.07
C GLY A 20 -18.33 22.15 -15.66
N LEU A 21 -18.11 22.18 -16.97
CA LEU A 21 -17.32 21.20 -17.69
C LEU A 21 -15.87 21.36 -17.24
N ALA A 22 -15.53 20.76 -16.10
CA ALA A 22 -14.19 20.26 -15.94
C ALA A 22 -14.00 19.15 -16.97
N LYS A 23 -12.77 18.97 -17.47
CA LYS A 23 -12.51 17.93 -18.45
C LYS A 23 -12.76 16.58 -17.80
N ASP A 24 -13.93 15.99 -18.07
CA ASP A 24 -14.25 14.61 -17.72
C ASP A 24 -13.05 13.75 -18.12
N ASP A 25 -12.41 13.11 -17.15
CA ASP A 25 -11.45 12.07 -17.46
C ASP A 25 -12.26 10.93 -18.07
N GLU A 26 -12.29 10.84 -19.40
CA GLU A 26 -13.01 9.80 -20.15
C GLU A 26 -12.63 8.38 -19.72
N LYS A 27 -11.50 8.21 -19.02
CA LYS A 27 -11.01 6.93 -18.50
C LYS A 27 -11.30 6.72 -17.01
N TYR A 28 -11.87 7.70 -16.32
CA TYR A 28 -12.25 7.55 -14.93
C TYR A 28 -13.51 6.68 -14.81
N ASP A 29 -13.39 5.59 -14.06
CA ASP A 29 -14.49 4.74 -13.69
C ASP A 29 -14.72 4.86 -12.17
N PRO A 30 -15.85 5.42 -11.71
CA PRO A 30 -16.15 5.52 -10.28
C PRO A 30 -16.35 4.16 -9.62
N ALA A 31 -16.57 3.08 -10.37
CA ALA A 31 -16.67 1.72 -9.84
C ALA A 31 -15.31 1.07 -9.58
N ASP A 32 -14.21 1.70 -10.01
CA ASP A 32 -12.85 1.23 -9.75
C ASP A 32 -12.21 1.96 -8.56
N ASN A 33 -11.15 1.39 -7.99
CA ASN A 33 -10.43 1.95 -6.83
C ASN A 33 -9.30 2.91 -7.23
N PHE A 34 -9.38 3.49 -8.43
CA PHE A 34 -8.44 4.49 -8.93
C PHE A 34 -9.02 5.89 -8.88
N ARG A 35 -8.13 6.86 -8.65
CA ARG A 35 -8.41 8.28 -8.83
C ARG A 35 -8.38 8.67 -10.31
N PRO A 36 -9.00 9.80 -10.67
CA PRO A 36 -8.81 10.42 -11.97
C PRO A 36 -7.33 10.56 -12.33
N SER A 37 -6.99 10.30 -13.59
CA SER A 37 -5.62 10.32 -14.11
C SER A 37 -5.13 11.72 -14.50
N ASN A 38 -6.01 12.71 -14.49
CA ASN A 38 -5.74 14.10 -14.87
C ASN A 38 -5.29 15.01 -13.71
N VAL A 39 -5.14 14.48 -12.48
CA VAL A 39 -4.68 15.27 -11.32
C VAL A 39 -3.20 15.61 -11.46
N THR A 40 -2.91 16.88 -11.74
CA THR A 40 -1.54 17.38 -11.93
C THR A 40 -0.73 17.25 -10.63
N GLY A 41 0.53 16.77 -10.73
CA GLY A 41 1.45 16.71 -9.58
C GLY A 41 1.21 15.55 -8.60
N LEU A 42 0.13 14.76 -8.78
CA LEU A 42 -0.19 13.62 -7.91
C LEU A 42 0.87 12.52 -7.99
N GLY A 43 1.44 12.30 -9.18
CA GLY A 43 2.37 11.19 -9.42
C GLY A 43 1.67 9.83 -9.43
N SER A 44 2.37 8.80 -9.95
CA SER A 44 1.74 7.49 -10.14
C SER A 44 1.44 6.77 -8.82
N PHE A 45 2.28 6.95 -7.78
CA PHE A 45 2.12 6.27 -6.49
C PHE A 45 0.77 6.58 -5.81
N TYR A 46 0.33 7.84 -5.90
CA TYR A 46 -0.88 8.33 -5.25
C TYR A 46 -2.13 8.20 -6.14
N THR A 47 -2.12 7.34 -7.17
CA THR A 47 -3.29 7.19 -8.05
C THR A 47 -4.40 6.31 -7.49
N TRP A 48 -4.18 5.68 -6.34
CA TRP A 48 -5.15 4.78 -5.71
C TRP A 48 -6.00 5.56 -4.73
N VAL A 49 -7.26 5.16 -4.60
CA VAL A 49 -8.15 5.73 -3.60
C VAL A 49 -7.77 5.19 -2.24
N GLY A 50 -7.62 6.09 -1.26
CA GLY A 50 -7.30 5.70 0.10
C GLY A 50 -6.59 6.78 0.89
N SER A 51 -6.06 6.36 2.05
CA SER A 51 -5.31 7.21 2.96
C SER A 51 -3.83 6.82 2.98
N TYR A 52 -2.98 7.83 2.95
CA TYR A 52 -1.53 7.70 2.97
C TYR A 52 -1.01 8.33 4.26
N TYR A 53 -0.16 7.62 4.98
CA TYR A 53 0.39 8.08 6.27
C TYR A 53 1.90 8.17 6.15
N ASN A 54 2.47 9.31 6.55
CA ASN A 54 3.90 9.56 6.53
C ASN A 54 4.49 9.35 7.92
N ALA A 55 5.64 8.66 7.98
CA ALA A 55 6.40 8.47 9.22
C ALA A 55 7.89 8.22 8.96
N THR A 56 8.64 8.08 10.05
CA THR A 56 9.86 7.28 10.05
C THR A 56 9.52 5.89 10.58
N ALA A 57 9.84 4.85 9.83
CA ALA A 57 9.72 3.47 10.29
C ALA A 57 11.04 3.00 10.93
N GLU A 58 10.92 2.18 11.96
CA GLU A 58 12.03 1.51 12.62
C GLU A 58 12.01 0.02 12.28
N VAL A 59 13.16 -0.53 11.89
CA VAL A 59 13.32 -1.92 11.51
C VAL A 59 14.41 -2.53 12.37
N ASP A 60 14.00 -3.46 13.22
CA ASP A 60 14.87 -4.20 14.13
C ASP A 60 15.08 -5.61 13.59
N ILE A 61 16.31 -6.12 13.73
CA ILE A 61 16.66 -7.48 13.33
C ILE A 61 17.39 -8.20 14.47
N GLU A 62 17.18 -9.51 14.52
CA GLU A 62 17.85 -10.41 15.45
C GLU A 62 18.28 -11.67 14.69
N PHE A 63 19.56 -12.02 14.73
CA PHE A 63 20.07 -13.21 14.05
C PHE A 63 19.82 -14.47 14.87
N ALA A 64 19.27 -15.51 14.25
CA ALA A 64 19.08 -16.81 14.86
C ALA A 64 20.27 -17.73 14.58
N TYR A 65 20.61 -17.95 13.31
CA TYR A 65 21.72 -18.83 12.89
C TYR A 65 22.25 -18.49 11.50
N GLN A 66 23.38 -19.10 11.16
CA GLN A 66 23.98 -19.05 9.83
C GLN A 66 23.86 -20.42 9.15
N TYR A 67 23.06 -20.47 8.09
CA TYR A 67 22.73 -21.71 7.38
C TYR A 67 23.96 -22.31 6.69
N LEU A 68 24.06 -23.64 6.72
CA LEU A 68 25.18 -24.45 6.19
C LEU A 68 26.54 -24.13 6.83
N THR A 69 26.57 -23.77 8.12
CA THR A 69 27.81 -23.72 8.90
C THR A 69 27.92 -24.96 9.81
N PRO A 70 29.13 -25.48 10.08
CA PRO A 70 29.31 -26.74 10.83
C PRO A 70 28.72 -26.76 12.26
N SER A 71 28.29 -25.62 12.77
CA SER A 71 27.78 -25.43 14.13
C SER A 71 26.44 -24.70 14.18
N ASP A 72 25.87 -24.30 13.03
CA ASP A 72 24.72 -23.38 12.93
C ASP A 72 24.86 -22.13 13.83
N GLU A 73 26.09 -21.73 14.14
CA GLU A 73 26.37 -20.61 15.03
C GLU A 73 26.57 -19.33 14.23
N VAL A 74 25.86 -18.27 14.62
CA VAL A 74 26.13 -16.91 14.15
C VAL A 74 27.53 -16.50 14.57
N CYS A 75 28.35 -16.02 13.62
CA CYS A 75 29.70 -15.54 13.88
C CYS A 75 29.71 -14.35 14.86
N PRO A 76 30.83 -14.10 15.58
CA PRO A 76 30.90 -13.06 16.59
C PRO A 76 30.52 -11.66 16.10
N GLU A 77 30.85 -11.30 14.86
CA GLU A 77 30.57 -10.00 14.27
C GLU A 77 29.06 -9.76 14.14
N LEU A 78 28.31 -10.76 13.68
CA LEU A 78 26.85 -10.69 13.56
C LEU A 78 26.17 -10.87 14.91
N ARG A 79 26.69 -11.75 15.78
CA ARG A 79 26.15 -11.98 17.14
C ARG A 79 26.18 -10.71 18.00
N ASN A 80 27.21 -9.89 17.81
CA ASN A 80 27.37 -8.61 18.51
C ASN A 80 26.77 -7.42 17.75
N PHE A 81 26.13 -7.65 16.60
CA PHE A 81 25.49 -6.59 15.83
C PHE A 81 24.05 -6.40 16.29
N THR A 82 23.79 -5.25 16.90
CA THR A 82 22.44 -4.80 17.23
C THR A 82 22.25 -3.43 16.62
N THR A 83 21.22 -3.29 15.78
CA THR A 83 20.89 -2.02 15.14
C THR A 83 19.39 -1.90 14.92
N THR A 84 18.95 -0.65 14.85
CA THR A 84 17.63 -0.28 14.37
C THR A 84 17.83 0.52 13.09
N PHE A 85 17.43 -0.04 11.96
CA PHE A 85 17.43 0.72 10.71
C PHE A 85 16.25 1.68 10.69
N LYS A 86 16.50 2.91 10.22
CA LYS A 86 15.48 3.94 10.08
C LYS A 86 15.24 4.26 8.62
N TYR A 87 13.98 4.32 8.25
CA TYR A 87 13.54 4.62 6.88
C TYR A 87 12.49 5.71 6.91
N ASP A 88 12.54 6.61 5.94
CA ASP A 88 11.35 7.39 5.63
C ASP A 88 10.30 6.42 5.08
N ALA A 89 9.07 6.51 5.56
CA ALA A 89 8.06 5.50 5.31
C ALA A 89 6.73 6.12 4.95
N ILE A 90 6.08 5.52 3.97
CA ILE A 90 4.69 5.79 3.63
C ILE A 90 3.90 4.50 3.79
N LEU A 91 2.91 4.53 4.68
CA LEU A 91 1.89 3.50 4.76
C LEU A 91 0.68 3.93 3.93
N SER A 92 0.37 3.17 2.90
CA SER A 92 -0.84 3.34 2.10
C SER A 92 -1.88 2.35 2.59
N VAL A 93 -3.07 2.84 2.96
CA VAL A 93 -4.26 2.02 3.23
C VAL A 93 -5.29 2.38 2.18
N LEU A 94 -5.56 1.45 1.28
CA LEU A 94 -6.24 1.69 0.02
C LEU A 94 -7.55 0.91 -0.08
N GLU A 95 -8.49 1.46 -0.84
CA GLU A 95 -9.75 0.80 -1.17
C GLU A 95 -9.49 -0.49 -1.97
N SER A 96 -10.17 -1.58 -1.64
CA SER A 96 -10.13 -2.81 -2.43
C SER A 96 -10.93 -2.64 -3.73
N GLY A 97 -10.35 -3.05 -4.86
CA GLY A 97 -10.98 -2.98 -6.17
C GLY A 97 -11.59 -4.32 -6.61
N THR A 98 -12.25 -4.30 -7.77
CA THR A 98 -12.88 -5.51 -8.37
C THR A 98 -11.87 -6.60 -8.77
N TRP A 99 -10.60 -6.22 -8.90
CA TRP A 99 -9.48 -7.10 -9.24
C TRP A 99 -8.82 -7.74 -8.01
N ASN A 100 -9.12 -7.28 -6.80
CA ASN A 100 -8.68 -7.95 -5.58
C ASN A 100 -9.55 -9.19 -5.33
N SER A 101 -8.92 -10.34 -5.17
CA SER A 101 -9.61 -11.54 -4.70
C SER A 101 -9.54 -11.65 -3.18
N GLY A 102 -10.33 -12.53 -2.59
CA GLY A 102 -10.34 -12.77 -1.15
C GLY A 102 -11.25 -11.81 -0.40
N ASN A 103 -11.11 -11.82 0.93
CA ASN A 103 -12.06 -11.17 1.85
C ASN A 103 -11.45 -9.98 2.59
N ASN A 104 -10.26 -9.52 2.19
CA ASN A 104 -9.62 -8.37 2.80
C ASN A 104 -10.41 -7.10 2.45
N SER A 105 -10.77 -6.33 3.47
CA SER A 105 -11.57 -5.10 3.29
C SER A 105 -10.79 -3.93 2.69
N VAL A 106 -9.46 -3.99 2.73
CA VAL A 106 -8.53 -2.95 2.26
C VAL A 106 -7.31 -3.60 1.64
N ILE A 107 -6.50 -2.79 0.95
CA ILE A 107 -5.13 -3.10 0.59
C ILE A 107 -4.22 -2.28 1.52
N PHE A 108 -3.08 -2.83 1.95
CA PHE A 108 -2.04 -2.03 2.59
C PHE A 108 -0.69 -2.19 1.89
N TRP A 109 0.02 -1.07 1.72
CA TRP A 109 1.41 -1.02 1.25
C TRP A 109 2.25 -0.19 2.20
N LEU A 110 3.22 -0.82 2.87
CA LEU A 110 4.26 -0.12 3.60
C LEU A 110 5.48 0.04 2.69
N THR A 111 5.75 1.28 2.28
CA THR A 111 6.87 1.62 1.40
C THR A 111 7.97 2.27 2.23
N LEU A 112 9.11 1.59 2.36
CA LEU A 112 10.26 2.08 3.11
C LEU A 112 11.30 2.68 2.14
N LEU A 113 11.78 3.89 2.43
CA LEU A 113 12.74 4.63 1.63
C LEU A 113 13.99 4.91 2.49
N PRO A 114 15.21 4.67 1.98
CA PRO A 114 16.44 5.01 2.68
C PRO A 114 16.43 6.47 3.10
N GLN A 115 16.85 6.76 4.33
CA GLN A 115 17.05 8.14 4.73
C GLN A 115 18.26 8.70 4.00
N THR A 116 18.03 9.70 3.15
CA THR A 116 19.10 10.45 2.49
C THR A 116 19.09 11.90 2.95
N SER A 117 20.09 12.69 2.59
CA SER A 117 20.17 14.11 2.96
C SER A 117 18.99 14.95 2.47
N SER A 118 18.24 14.46 1.48
CA SER A 118 17.04 15.08 0.93
C SER A 118 15.91 14.06 0.90
N SER A 119 14.78 14.37 1.53
CA SER A 119 13.59 13.52 1.48
C SER A 119 13.17 13.25 0.03
N PHE A 120 12.77 12.02 -0.26
CA PHE A 120 12.25 11.68 -1.58
C PHE A 120 10.89 12.34 -1.82
N ASN A 121 10.75 13.06 -2.93
CA ASN A 121 9.43 13.45 -3.41
C ASN A 121 8.83 12.28 -4.20
N VAL A 122 7.99 11.48 -3.53
CA VAL A 122 7.39 10.27 -4.11
C VAL A 122 6.51 10.57 -5.33
N SER A 123 5.85 11.73 -5.37
CA SER A 123 5.03 12.16 -6.51
C SER A 123 5.85 12.38 -7.79
N SER A 124 7.17 12.59 -7.66
CA SER A 124 8.10 12.74 -8.78
C SER A 124 8.77 11.43 -9.21
N LEU A 125 8.65 10.36 -8.42
CA LEU A 125 9.28 9.09 -8.71
C LEU A 125 8.54 8.36 -9.84
N PRO A 126 9.26 7.64 -10.72
CA PRO A 126 8.61 6.82 -11.73
C PRO A 126 7.83 5.71 -11.03
N GLN A 127 6.65 5.39 -11.56
CA GLN A 127 5.74 4.35 -11.05
C GLN A 127 6.42 3.03 -10.65
N ASP A 128 7.47 2.66 -11.36
CA ASP A 128 8.19 1.41 -11.19
C ASP A 128 9.14 1.36 -9.99
N PHE A 129 9.30 2.48 -9.26
CA PHE A 129 10.19 2.57 -8.10
C PHE A 129 9.84 1.58 -6.99
N MET A 130 8.57 1.19 -6.87
CA MET A 130 8.12 0.23 -5.87
C MET A 130 8.45 -1.22 -6.24
N TYR A 131 8.44 -1.60 -7.52
CA TYR A 131 8.43 -3.01 -7.92
C TYR A 131 9.60 -3.43 -8.81
N LYS A 132 10.44 -2.51 -9.31
CA LYS A 132 11.60 -2.88 -10.14
C LYS A 132 12.76 -3.46 -9.32
N LYS A 133 13.80 -3.95 -10.02
CA LYS A 133 14.93 -4.63 -9.37
C LYS A 133 16.00 -3.67 -8.80
N ASN A 134 15.94 -2.37 -9.09
CA ASN A 134 16.96 -1.38 -8.68
C ASN A 134 16.49 -0.49 -7.52
N ASN A 135 15.56 -1.01 -6.69
CA ASN A 135 14.65 -0.17 -5.93
C ASN A 135 15.32 0.76 -4.93
N LEU A 136 14.89 2.02 -5.04
CA LEU A 136 14.99 3.06 -4.02
C LEU A 136 14.11 2.74 -2.81
N SER A 137 13.18 1.77 -2.90
CA SER A 137 12.25 1.42 -1.83
C SER A 137 12.24 -0.06 -1.46
N PHE A 138 11.88 -0.37 -0.22
CA PHE A 138 11.66 -1.71 0.30
C PHE A 138 10.18 -1.89 0.68
N PRO A 139 9.34 -2.38 -0.23
CA PRO A 139 7.91 -2.43 0.00
C PRO A 139 7.49 -3.71 0.72
N ILE A 140 6.55 -3.62 1.66
CA ILE A 140 5.81 -4.74 2.24
C ILE A 140 4.34 -4.50 1.88
N PHE A 141 3.72 -5.44 1.15
CA PHE A 141 2.39 -5.21 0.59
C PHE A 141 1.45 -6.39 0.79
N SER A 142 0.18 -6.10 1.12
CA SER A 142 -0.90 -7.08 1.18
C SER A 142 -1.26 -7.65 -0.18
N ASP A 143 -1.10 -6.84 -1.23
CA ASP A 143 -1.45 -7.16 -2.61
C ASP A 143 -0.36 -6.59 -3.51
N ASP A 144 0.04 -7.32 -4.55
CA ASP A 144 1.04 -6.84 -5.49
C ASP A 144 0.58 -5.52 -6.11
N PRO A 145 1.42 -4.47 -6.18
CA PRO A 145 1.06 -3.21 -6.83
C PRO A 145 0.95 -3.33 -8.37
N THR A 146 1.47 -4.40 -8.95
CA THR A 146 1.44 -4.71 -10.39
C THR A 146 1.09 -6.17 -10.68
N PRO A 147 -0.05 -6.68 -10.19
CA PRO A 147 -0.38 -8.07 -10.34
C PRO A 147 -0.56 -8.40 -11.84
N GLY A 148 0.09 -9.47 -12.30
CA GLY A 148 0.14 -9.82 -13.72
C GLY A 148 1.04 -8.92 -14.58
N GLY A 149 1.84 -8.03 -13.97
CA GLY A 149 2.84 -7.20 -14.65
C GLY A 149 2.36 -5.83 -15.13
N TYR A 150 1.14 -5.43 -14.78
CA TYR A 150 0.56 -4.14 -15.18
C TYR A 150 0.25 -3.29 -13.96
N TRP A 151 0.55 -1.99 -14.05
CA TRP A 151 0.07 -1.00 -13.09
C TRP A 151 -1.35 -0.61 -13.45
N ARG A 152 -2.26 -0.76 -12.49
CA ARG A 152 -3.72 -0.81 -12.70
C ARG A 152 -4.15 -2.07 -13.44
N PRO A 153 -4.49 -3.15 -12.71
CA PRO A 153 -4.88 -4.42 -13.31
C PRO A 153 -6.16 -4.27 -14.12
N HIS A 154 -6.21 -4.83 -15.33
CA HIS A 154 -7.33 -4.58 -16.25
C HIS A 154 -8.39 -5.69 -16.23
N ASN A 155 -7.98 -6.95 -16.11
CA ASN A 155 -8.85 -8.10 -16.30
C ASN A 155 -8.22 -9.32 -15.63
N LYS A 156 -8.41 -9.47 -14.32
CA LYS A 156 -8.21 -10.70 -13.53
C LYS A 156 -8.35 -10.36 -12.06
N SER A 157 -8.89 -11.33 -11.31
CA SER A 157 -8.87 -11.30 -9.86
C SER A 157 -7.55 -11.92 -9.38
N PHE A 158 -6.85 -11.26 -8.47
CA PHE A 158 -5.53 -11.69 -7.99
C PHE A 158 -5.56 -12.00 -6.49
N ALA A 159 -4.88 -13.08 -6.11
CA ALA A 159 -4.77 -13.52 -4.71
C ALA A 159 -4.03 -12.48 -3.87
N PRO A 160 -4.52 -12.15 -2.67
CA PRO A 160 -3.75 -11.34 -1.74
C PRO A 160 -2.56 -12.16 -1.23
N LYS A 161 -1.53 -11.44 -0.76
CA LYS A 161 -0.37 -11.99 -0.06
C LYS A 161 -0.63 -12.14 1.42
N PHE A 162 -1.46 -11.28 2.02
CA PHE A 162 -1.85 -11.38 3.42
C PHE A 162 -3.32 -11.75 3.54
N ASN A 163 -3.65 -12.48 4.59
CA ASN A 163 -5.03 -12.70 4.99
C ASN A 163 -5.24 -12.07 6.37
N PHE A 164 -6.11 -11.08 6.43
CA PHE A 164 -6.38 -10.36 7.67
C PHE A 164 -7.86 -10.11 7.87
N THR A 165 -8.21 -9.95 9.14
CA THR A 165 -9.53 -9.50 9.55
C THR A 165 -9.47 -8.04 9.91
N THR A 166 -10.44 -7.27 9.43
CA THR A 166 -10.62 -5.87 9.79
C THR A 166 -11.81 -5.75 10.73
N THR A 167 -11.62 -5.01 11.82
CA THR A 167 -12.66 -4.72 12.81
C THR A 167 -12.65 -3.25 13.14
N GLN A 168 -13.80 -2.71 13.52
CA GLN A 168 -13.91 -1.33 13.97
C GLN A 168 -13.91 -1.28 15.50
N ALA A 169 -13.06 -0.42 16.06
CA ALA A 169 -13.04 -0.10 17.48
C ALA A 169 -14.20 0.83 17.84
N SER A 170 -14.54 0.90 19.13
CA SER A 170 -15.59 1.81 19.63
C SER A 170 -15.28 3.30 19.40
N SER A 171 -14.01 3.65 19.18
CA SER A 171 -13.58 4.99 18.79
C SER A 171 -13.86 5.35 17.32
N GLY A 172 -14.32 4.39 16.50
CA GLY A 172 -14.45 4.54 15.06
C GLY A 172 -13.21 4.13 14.27
N ALA A 173 -12.04 4.05 14.93
CA ALA A 173 -10.79 3.61 14.31
C ALA A 173 -10.87 2.14 13.87
N TYR A 174 -10.16 1.79 12.80
CA TYR A 174 -10.10 0.43 12.29
C TYR A 174 -8.87 -0.30 12.80
N SER A 175 -9.01 -1.60 12.99
CA SER A 175 -7.93 -2.51 13.40
C SER A 175 -7.87 -3.69 12.44
N LEU A 176 -6.68 -3.99 11.97
CA LEU A 176 -6.36 -5.07 11.05
C LEU A 176 -5.35 -5.99 11.71
N ASN A 177 -5.65 -7.29 11.75
CA ASN A 177 -4.71 -8.31 12.19
C ASN A 177 -4.73 -9.48 11.21
N GLY A 178 -3.54 -9.98 10.85
CA GLY A 178 -3.45 -11.14 9.97
C GLY A 178 -2.04 -11.65 9.76
N THR A 179 -1.95 -12.64 8.88
CA THR A 179 -0.71 -13.34 8.56
C THR A 179 -0.55 -13.45 7.05
N VAL A 180 0.70 -13.60 6.60
CA VAL A 180 0.96 -13.85 5.19
C VAL A 180 0.41 -15.22 4.78
N LEU A 181 -0.16 -15.29 3.58
CA LEU A 181 -0.69 -16.50 3.00
C LEU A 181 0.46 -17.36 2.46
N ASN A 182 0.53 -18.59 2.95
CA ASN A 182 1.42 -19.60 2.39
C ASN A 182 0.79 -20.21 1.14
N ASN A 183 0.95 -19.54 0.01
CA ASN A 183 0.37 -19.97 -1.27
C ASN A 183 1.27 -20.96 -2.04
N GLY A 184 2.37 -21.44 -1.44
CA GLY A 184 3.35 -22.30 -2.12
C GLY A 184 4.20 -21.59 -3.19
N ASP A 185 3.95 -20.30 -3.43
CA ASP A 185 4.82 -19.46 -4.25
C ASP A 185 6.12 -19.21 -3.49
N SER A 186 7.25 -19.53 -4.13
CA SER A 186 8.62 -19.33 -3.64
C SER A 186 9.05 -17.85 -3.51
N GLY A 187 8.08 -16.96 -3.36
CA GLY A 187 8.26 -15.52 -3.25
C GLY A 187 8.71 -15.05 -1.87
N SER A 188 8.87 -13.73 -1.76
CA SER A 188 9.07 -13.03 -0.48
C SER A 188 7.94 -12.03 -0.28
N ALA A 189 7.59 -11.78 0.99
CA ALA A 189 6.65 -10.72 1.37
C ALA A 189 7.27 -9.36 1.03
N SER A 190 8.60 -9.29 1.13
CA SER A 190 9.39 -8.12 0.81
C SER A 190 10.84 -8.50 0.50
N ALA A 191 11.48 -7.78 -0.42
CA ALA A 191 12.87 -7.98 -0.81
C ALA A 191 13.64 -6.65 -0.77
N TRP A 192 14.75 -6.65 -0.04
CA TRP A 192 15.55 -5.50 0.30
C TRP A 192 16.97 -5.72 -0.19
N LYS A 193 17.64 -4.64 -0.59
CA LYS A 193 18.98 -4.68 -1.17
C LYS A 193 19.84 -3.62 -0.54
N ASN A 194 21.14 -3.88 -0.51
CA ASN A 194 22.16 -2.98 0.03
C ASN A 194 21.90 -2.62 1.50
N ILE A 195 21.48 -3.62 2.28
CA ILE A 195 21.37 -3.49 3.74
C ILE A 195 22.76 -3.72 4.33
N THR A 196 23.35 -2.68 4.91
CA THR A 196 24.72 -2.75 5.42
C THR A 196 24.76 -3.38 6.82
N MET A 197 25.43 -4.53 6.93
CA MET A 197 25.65 -5.33 8.14
C MET A 197 27.05 -5.92 8.12
N PRO A 198 27.68 -6.25 9.26
CA PRO A 198 29.00 -6.86 9.27
C PRO A 198 28.96 -8.27 8.63
N THR A 199 30.07 -8.68 8.03
CA THR A 199 30.25 -10.03 7.47
C THR A 199 31.24 -10.86 8.27
N CYS A 200 31.03 -12.17 8.33
CA CYS A 200 31.96 -13.10 9.00
C CYS A 200 33.27 -13.30 8.21
N ASN A 201 33.28 -13.05 6.90
CA ASN A 201 34.46 -13.10 6.06
C ASN A 201 34.45 -11.92 5.07
N SER A 202 34.96 -10.79 5.54
CA SER A 202 35.06 -9.56 4.75
C SER A 202 36.05 -9.64 3.58
N THR A 203 36.89 -10.69 3.53
CA THR A 203 37.83 -10.91 2.42
C THR A 203 37.11 -11.40 1.18
N GLU A 204 36.06 -12.20 1.34
CA GLU A 204 35.27 -12.74 0.23
C GLU A 204 33.92 -12.02 0.04
N TRP A 205 33.34 -11.47 1.11
CA TRP A 205 32.00 -10.89 1.11
C TRP A 205 32.03 -9.41 1.46
N THR A 206 31.09 -8.65 0.89
CA THR A 206 30.85 -7.25 1.22
C THR A 206 29.89 -7.14 2.39
N ASN A 207 29.94 -6.04 3.12
CA ASN A 207 28.96 -5.74 4.17
C ASN A 207 27.55 -5.43 3.66
N ASP A 208 27.32 -5.40 2.35
CA ASP A 208 25.98 -5.18 1.81
C ASP A 208 25.25 -6.50 1.59
N TYR A 209 24.00 -6.57 2.05
CA TYR A 209 23.16 -7.76 1.99
C TYR A 209 21.94 -7.58 1.09
N ARG A 210 21.54 -8.70 0.47
CA ARG A 210 20.18 -8.92 -0.03
C ARG A 210 19.39 -9.55 1.10
N PHE A 211 18.28 -8.94 1.48
CA PHE A 211 17.46 -9.33 2.61
C PHE A 211 16.04 -9.64 2.11
N PHE A 212 15.42 -10.68 2.64
CA PHE A 212 14.12 -11.14 2.19
C PHE A 212 13.27 -11.53 3.38
N MET A 213 12.05 -11.00 3.44
CA MET A 213 11.03 -11.43 4.39
C MET A 213 10.26 -12.60 3.76
N THR A 214 10.23 -13.75 4.42
CA THR A 214 9.81 -15.02 3.81
C THR A 214 8.29 -15.19 3.84
N THR A 215 7.68 -15.75 2.81
CA THR A 215 6.23 -16.09 2.80
C THR A 215 5.94 -17.58 2.92
N PHE A 216 6.98 -18.40 2.99
CA PHE A 216 6.88 -19.85 2.99
C PHE A 216 8.08 -20.43 3.74
N GLU A 217 7.87 -21.61 4.32
CA GLU A 217 8.93 -22.39 4.94
C GLU A 217 9.79 -23.02 3.83
N SER A 218 11.06 -22.63 3.77
CA SER A 218 12.02 -23.14 2.79
C SER A 218 13.06 -24.04 3.46
N TYR A 219 13.99 -24.56 2.68
CA TYR A 219 15.08 -25.43 3.16
C TYR A 219 15.91 -24.83 4.30
N PHE A 220 16.00 -23.49 4.38
CA PHE A 220 16.72 -22.83 5.46
C PHE A 220 15.99 -22.94 6.81
N ALA A 221 14.71 -23.30 6.83
CA ALA A 221 13.84 -23.35 8.01
C ALA A 221 13.24 -24.75 8.29
N GLU A 222 13.59 -25.79 7.51
CA GLU A 222 13.00 -27.15 7.61
C GLU A 222 13.11 -27.80 9.01
N ASP A 223 14.13 -27.41 9.80
CA ASP A 223 14.37 -27.92 11.16
C ASP A 223 14.25 -26.81 12.23
N TRP A 224 13.63 -25.67 11.91
CA TRP A 224 13.52 -24.54 12.83
C TRP A 224 12.15 -24.48 13.52
N ASP A 225 12.08 -25.01 14.74
CA ASP A 225 10.84 -25.08 15.53
C ASP A 225 10.17 -23.72 15.77
N ASP A 226 10.93 -22.63 15.82
CA ASP A 226 10.41 -21.27 16.04
C ASP A 226 10.04 -20.54 14.73
N TYR A 227 10.01 -21.26 13.60
CA TYR A 227 9.63 -20.67 12.32
C TYR A 227 8.18 -20.16 12.37
N LYS A 228 8.00 -18.90 11.97
CA LYS A 228 6.69 -18.27 11.82
C LYS A 228 6.60 -17.45 10.56
N LEU A 229 5.43 -17.51 9.94
CA LEU A 229 5.06 -16.66 8.83
C LEU A 229 4.91 -15.21 9.30
N PRO A 230 5.25 -14.21 8.46
CA PRO A 230 5.01 -12.81 8.76
C PRO A 230 3.59 -12.53 9.23
N GLU A 231 3.50 -11.77 10.32
CA GLU A 231 2.28 -11.31 10.96
C GLU A 231 2.22 -9.79 10.88
N VAL A 232 1.02 -9.26 10.65
CA VAL A 232 0.74 -7.83 10.61
C VAL A 232 -0.33 -7.48 11.62
N SER A 233 -0.08 -6.39 12.35
CA SER A 233 -1.08 -5.72 13.18
C SER A 233 -1.07 -4.24 12.83
N MET A 234 -2.24 -3.67 12.62
CA MET A 234 -2.41 -2.27 12.27
C MET A 234 -3.63 -1.68 12.95
N GLN A 235 -3.53 -0.43 13.37
CA GLN A 235 -4.66 0.42 13.76
C GLN A 235 -4.57 1.73 13.00
N PHE A 236 -5.67 2.17 12.40
CA PHE A 236 -5.70 3.42 11.63
C PHE A 236 -7.04 4.14 11.73
N ASP A 237 -7.02 5.46 11.59
CA ASP A 237 -8.18 6.34 11.53
C ASP A 237 -7.94 7.50 10.56
N ASP A 238 -8.79 8.53 10.58
CA ASP A 238 -8.71 9.68 9.66
C ASP A 238 -7.47 10.57 9.89
N LYS A 239 -6.62 10.26 10.88
CA LYS A 239 -5.49 11.11 11.30
C LYS A 239 -4.19 10.35 11.43
N THR A 240 -4.23 9.13 11.92
CA THR A 240 -3.04 8.38 12.35
C THR A 240 -3.14 6.92 11.96
N ALA A 241 -1.97 6.31 11.78
CA ALA A 241 -1.88 4.87 11.59
C ALA A 241 -0.66 4.32 12.33
N ASN A 242 -0.86 3.22 13.04
CA ASN A 242 0.17 2.44 13.68
C ASN A 242 0.20 1.06 13.02
N LEU A 243 1.37 0.59 12.64
CA LEU A 243 1.56 -0.73 12.07
C LEU A 243 2.78 -1.40 12.69
N THR A 244 2.64 -2.69 12.97
CA THR A 244 3.73 -3.59 13.29
C THR A 244 3.70 -4.78 12.33
N VAL A 245 4.84 -5.07 11.72
CA VAL A 245 5.04 -6.31 10.95
C VAL A 245 6.17 -7.09 11.60
N GLY A 246 5.89 -8.32 11.99
CA GLY A 246 6.88 -9.22 12.58
C GLY A 246 7.01 -10.47 11.74
N GLY A 247 8.22 -10.99 11.55
CA GLY A 247 8.40 -12.21 10.78
C GLY A 247 9.83 -12.69 10.79
N ILE A 248 10.12 -13.57 9.84
CA ILE A 248 11.44 -14.13 9.62
C ILE A 248 12.06 -13.53 8.38
N PHE A 249 13.37 -13.32 8.44
CA PHE A 249 14.17 -12.94 7.30
C PHE A 249 15.22 -13.99 7.01
N TYR A 250 15.60 -14.08 5.73
CA TYR A 250 16.90 -14.59 5.33
C TYR A 250 17.66 -13.51 4.58
N ALA A 251 18.97 -13.47 4.73
CA ALA A 251 19.82 -12.53 4.02
C ALA A 251 21.10 -13.18 3.49
N LYS A 252 21.60 -12.67 2.36
CA LYS A 252 22.82 -13.13 1.69
C LYS A 252 23.69 -11.92 1.33
N PRO A 253 24.97 -11.86 1.73
CA PRO A 253 25.83 -10.75 1.36
C PRO A 253 26.13 -10.75 -0.14
N TYR A 254 26.53 -9.61 -0.67
CA TYR A 254 27.16 -9.56 -1.99
C TYR A 254 28.60 -10.07 -1.90
N ARG A 255 29.03 -10.75 -2.96
CA ARG A 255 30.42 -11.19 -3.07
C ARG A 255 31.30 -10.02 -3.50
N GLN A 256 32.51 -9.96 -2.98
CA GLN A 256 33.50 -8.98 -3.41
C GLN A 256 33.75 -9.10 -4.91
N SER A 257 33.85 -7.97 -5.59
CA SER A 257 33.94 -7.89 -7.06
C SER A 257 35.22 -8.49 -7.64
N ASN A 258 36.30 -8.54 -6.83
CA ASN A 258 37.59 -9.12 -7.19
C ASN A 258 37.66 -10.65 -7.00
N MET A 259 36.63 -11.28 -6.43
CA MET A 259 36.60 -12.72 -6.20
C MET A 259 36.19 -13.46 -7.47
N THR A 260 36.98 -14.46 -7.85
CA THR A 260 36.70 -15.35 -8.99
C THR A 260 36.47 -16.79 -8.51
N GLY A 261 35.84 -17.63 -9.34
CA GLY A 261 35.51 -19.03 -8.98
C GLY A 261 34.22 -19.17 -8.16
N GLN A 262 33.95 -20.35 -7.62
CA GLN A 262 32.83 -20.57 -6.69
C GLN A 262 33.27 -20.26 -5.25
N PRO A 263 32.37 -19.77 -4.38
CA PRO A 263 32.73 -19.51 -2.99
C PRO A 263 33.06 -20.80 -2.25
N VAL A 264 34.13 -20.76 -1.44
CA VAL A 264 34.53 -21.90 -0.62
C VAL A 264 33.55 -22.03 0.54
N GLY A 265 32.82 -23.15 0.61
CA GLY A 265 31.80 -23.37 1.65
C GLY A 265 30.42 -22.78 1.32
N GLY A 266 30.19 -22.32 0.09
CA GLY A 266 28.89 -21.80 -0.33
C GLY A 266 28.68 -20.32 0.00
N VAL A 267 27.45 -19.82 -0.21
CA VAL A 267 27.09 -18.44 0.15
C VAL A 267 26.72 -18.43 1.64
N PRO A 268 27.27 -17.53 2.46
CA PRO A 268 26.90 -17.43 3.87
C PRO A 268 25.49 -16.82 3.96
N GLU A 269 24.51 -17.66 4.26
CA GLU A 269 23.12 -17.23 4.43
C GLU A 269 22.85 -17.08 5.92
N VAL A 270 22.26 -15.96 6.30
CA VAL A 270 21.91 -15.67 7.69
C VAL A 270 20.40 -15.62 7.81
N VAL A 271 19.88 -16.21 8.88
CA VAL A 271 18.45 -16.31 9.15
C VAL A 271 18.17 -15.69 10.52
N GLY A 272 17.02 -15.04 10.67
CA GLY A 272 16.66 -14.40 11.92
C GLY A 272 15.26 -13.81 11.93
N TYR A 273 14.99 -13.02 12.97
CA TYR A 273 13.73 -12.32 13.17
C TYR A 273 13.84 -10.88 12.69
N VAL A 274 12.75 -10.37 12.13
CA VAL A 274 12.60 -8.97 11.75
C VAL A 274 11.34 -8.39 12.36
N SER A 275 11.44 -7.18 12.89
CA SER A 275 10.31 -6.39 13.36
C SER A 275 10.34 -5.02 12.69
N VAL A 276 9.23 -4.63 12.08
CA VAL A 276 9.02 -3.31 11.49
C VAL A 276 7.95 -2.60 12.29
N ARG A 277 8.26 -1.38 12.74
CA ARG A 277 7.37 -0.52 13.53
C ARG A 277 7.15 0.79 12.77
N PHE A 278 5.88 1.16 12.61
CA PHE A 278 5.44 2.37 11.93
C PHE A 278 4.39 3.08 12.81
N ALA A 279 4.54 4.39 12.97
CA ALA A 279 3.56 5.25 13.64
C ALA A 279 3.53 6.58 12.88
N GLY A 280 2.51 6.75 12.04
CA GLY A 280 2.43 7.83 11.07
C GLY A 280 1.21 8.71 11.23
N VAL A 281 1.30 9.88 10.58
CA VAL A 281 0.22 10.86 10.48
C VAL A 281 -0.23 10.93 9.03
N VAL A 282 -1.53 11.13 8.82
CA VAL A 282 -2.13 11.22 7.50
C VAL A 282 -1.49 12.35 6.68
N ASP A 283 -1.21 12.06 5.43
CA ASP A 283 -0.86 13.02 4.40
C ASP A 283 -2.16 13.55 3.80
N GLU A 284 -2.73 14.59 4.41
CA GLU A 284 -3.98 15.19 3.94
C GLU A 284 -3.88 15.64 2.48
N TYR A 285 -2.70 16.03 1.99
CA TYR A 285 -2.56 16.50 0.61
C TYR A 285 -2.80 15.40 -0.41
N HIS A 286 -2.40 14.17 -0.10
CA HIS A 286 -2.51 13.01 -0.98
C HIS A 286 -3.58 11.98 -0.58
N SER A 287 -4.36 12.22 0.48
CA SER A 287 -5.31 11.24 1.02
C SER A 287 -6.77 11.59 0.74
N ASP A 288 -7.56 10.58 0.39
CA ASP A 288 -9.02 10.68 0.39
C ASP A 288 -9.55 10.65 1.84
N ALA A 289 -10.71 11.26 2.08
CA ALA A 289 -11.30 11.33 3.41
C ALA A 289 -11.85 9.96 3.82
N LEU A 290 -11.30 9.37 4.89
CA LEU A 290 -11.75 8.10 5.46
C LEU A 290 -13.04 8.32 6.27
N SER A 291 -14.09 7.56 5.96
CA SER A 291 -15.30 7.49 6.80
C SER A 291 -15.06 6.59 7.99
N LEU A 292 -15.42 7.07 9.19
CA LEU A 292 -15.36 6.32 10.45
C LEU A 292 -16.73 5.81 10.92
N ASN A 293 -17.77 5.94 10.09
CA ASN A 293 -19.15 5.60 10.47
C ASN A 293 -19.56 4.18 10.07
N GLU A 294 -18.77 3.56 9.21
CA GLU A 294 -19.09 2.25 8.61
C GLU A 294 -18.29 1.14 9.30
N SER A 295 -18.87 -0.06 9.39
CA SER A 295 -18.16 -1.23 9.96
C SER A 295 -16.95 -1.69 9.13
N THR A 296 -16.89 -1.24 7.88
CA THR A 296 -15.84 -1.54 6.91
C THR A 296 -15.24 -0.22 6.44
N PRO A 297 -13.91 -0.11 6.31
CA PRO A 297 -13.26 1.11 5.82
C PRO A 297 -13.82 1.53 4.45
N SER A 298 -14.11 2.82 4.31
CA SER A 298 -14.58 3.41 3.06
C SER A 298 -14.12 4.86 2.94
N TRP A 299 -13.90 5.32 1.71
CA TRP A 299 -13.35 6.65 1.44
C TRP A 299 -14.31 7.50 0.62
N GLU A 300 -14.46 8.76 1.01
CA GLU A 300 -15.03 9.77 0.14
C GLU A 300 -13.94 10.22 -0.86
N ARG A 301 -14.23 10.11 -2.16
CA ARG A 301 -13.31 10.52 -3.23
C ARG A 301 -13.13 12.05 -3.18
N THR A 302 -12.01 12.51 -2.64
CA THR A 302 -11.75 13.94 -2.46
C THR A 302 -10.51 14.42 -3.21
N VAL A 303 -9.55 13.54 -3.47
CA VAL A 303 -8.36 13.89 -4.26
C VAL A 303 -8.69 14.02 -5.74
N GLY A 304 -8.37 15.17 -6.34
CA GLY A 304 -8.78 15.50 -7.70
C GLY A 304 -10.25 15.95 -7.81
N PHE A 305 -10.91 16.22 -6.68
CA PHE A 305 -12.29 16.74 -6.64
C PHE A 305 -12.36 18.04 -5.83
N GLU A 306 -13.29 18.93 -6.16
CA GLU A 306 -13.44 20.25 -5.53
C GLU A 306 -14.11 20.21 -4.14
N SER A 307 -14.06 19.06 -3.47
CA SER A 307 -14.77 18.80 -2.22
C SER A 307 -13.93 19.04 -0.97
N ASN A 308 -12.59 19.03 -1.08
CA ASN A 308 -11.70 19.16 0.08
C ASN A 308 -10.52 20.11 -0.21
N PRO A 309 -10.43 21.26 0.49
CA PRO A 309 -9.36 22.24 0.29
C PRO A 309 -7.96 21.77 0.74
N SER A 310 -7.86 20.72 1.56
CA SER A 310 -6.55 20.17 1.96
C SER A 310 -5.94 19.30 0.86
N ASN A 311 -6.71 18.83 -0.12
CA ASN A 311 -6.24 17.89 -1.13
C ASN A 311 -5.60 18.57 -2.36
N ILE A 312 -4.70 17.84 -3.00
CA ILE A 312 -4.24 18.15 -4.34
C ILE A 312 -5.38 18.12 -5.36
N GLY A 313 -5.35 19.08 -6.29
CA GLY A 313 -6.37 19.27 -7.32
C GLY A 313 -7.55 20.15 -6.89
N TYR A 314 -7.58 20.64 -5.65
CA TYR A 314 -8.57 21.64 -5.21
C TYR A 314 -8.27 23.02 -5.81
N GLY A 315 -9.27 23.65 -6.42
CA GLY A 315 -9.14 24.97 -7.05
C GLY A 315 -8.49 24.95 -8.44
N ASP A 316 -8.04 23.79 -8.92
CA ASP A 316 -7.51 23.61 -10.26
C ASP A 316 -8.65 23.21 -11.22
N SER A 317 -9.35 24.22 -11.75
CA SER A 317 -10.51 24.04 -12.64
C SER A 317 -10.26 23.20 -13.90
N ASP A 318 -8.99 23.04 -14.28
CA ASP A 318 -8.56 22.30 -15.47
C ASP A 318 -8.22 20.82 -15.18
N SER A 319 -8.04 20.43 -13.91
CA SER A 319 -7.65 19.07 -13.50
C SER A 319 -8.56 18.40 -12.47
N SER A 320 -9.55 19.08 -11.90
CA SER A 320 -10.51 18.45 -11.01
C SER A 320 -11.61 17.72 -11.78
N ALA A 321 -11.91 16.47 -11.45
CA ALA A 321 -12.92 15.64 -12.13
C ALA A 321 -14.37 15.97 -11.71
N GLY A 322 -14.61 17.15 -11.14
CA GLY A 322 -15.94 17.71 -10.99
C GLY A 322 -16.40 18.00 -9.56
N LYS A 323 -17.24 19.04 -9.45
CA LYS A 323 -18.21 19.20 -8.36
C LYS A 323 -19.28 18.10 -8.49
N VAL A 324 -19.69 17.52 -7.35
CA VAL A 324 -20.75 16.49 -7.15
C VAL A 324 -20.20 15.06 -7.36
N VAL A 325 -20.05 14.21 -6.35
CA VAL A 325 -21.09 13.62 -5.47
C VAL A 325 -20.59 13.54 -4.01
N SER A 326 -20.88 14.55 -3.20
CA SER A 326 -21.11 14.35 -1.76
C SER A 326 -22.62 14.24 -1.61
N GLY A 327 -23.11 13.02 -1.66
CA GLY A 327 -24.52 12.70 -1.65
C GLY A 327 -24.65 11.26 -1.25
N SER A 328 -24.90 11.06 0.03
CA SER A 328 -25.22 9.81 0.69
C SER A 328 -25.96 8.85 -0.24
N ILE A 329 -25.50 7.60 -0.34
CA ILE A 329 -26.31 6.51 -0.89
C ILE A 329 -27.48 6.31 0.09
N LEU A 330 -28.50 7.16 -0.03
CA LEU A 330 -29.79 7.01 0.61
C LEU A 330 -30.77 6.53 -0.45
N ALA A 331 -31.13 5.25 -0.28
CA ALA A 331 -32.37 4.60 -0.70
C ALA A 331 -33.26 5.37 -1.69
N SER A 332 -33.31 4.88 -2.93
CA SER A 332 -34.41 5.18 -3.87
C SER A 332 -35.03 3.87 -4.34
N MET A 333 -35.75 3.19 -3.44
CA MET A 333 -36.94 2.44 -3.84
C MET A 333 -38.17 3.27 -3.46
N VAL A 334 -39.26 3.13 -4.23
CA VAL A 334 -40.61 3.73 -4.08
C VAL A 334 -40.70 5.08 -4.82
N VAL A 335 -41.47 5.31 -5.90
CA VAL A 335 -42.83 4.87 -6.27
C VAL A 335 -42.94 4.79 -7.81
N VAL A 336 -43.23 3.62 -8.39
CA VAL A 336 -43.85 3.58 -9.73
C VAL A 336 -45.32 3.98 -9.55
N ALA A 337 -45.70 5.01 -10.29
CA ALA A 337 -46.94 5.75 -10.16
C ALA A 337 -48.22 4.89 -10.22
N TYR A 338 -48.96 4.92 -9.13
CA TYR A 338 -50.40 4.71 -9.09
C TYR A 338 -51.12 5.99 -9.57
N VAL A 339 -51.01 6.34 -10.85
CA VAL A 339 -51.97 7.27 -11.51
C VAL A 339 -52.08 6.90 -12.99
N ALA A 340 -52.71 5.76 -13.26
CA ALA A 340 -53.41 5.52 -14.52
C ALA A 340 -54.69 4.76 -14.17
N MET A 341 -55.84 5.29 -14.60
CA MET A 341 -57.22 4.83 -14.36
C MET A 341 -57.95 5.41 -13.14
N ALA A 342 -58.10 6.73 -13.13
CA ALA A 342 -59.39 7.35 -12.83
C ALA A 342 -59.54 8.56 -13.74
N LEU A 343 -59.99 8.30 -14.98
CA LEU A 343 -60.69 9.20 -15.92
C LEU A 343 -60.70 8.55 -17.31
N PHE A 344 -61.48 7.48 -17.45
CA PHE A 344 -62.58 7.32 -18.41
C PHE A 344 -63.34 6.03 -18.07
#